data_AF-A0AA43RWJ1-F1
#
_entry.id   AF-A0AA43RWJ1-F1
#
_cell.length_a   1.000
_cell.length_b   1.000
_cell.length_c   1.000
_cell.angle_alpha   90.00
_cell.angle_beta   90.00
_cell.angle_gamma   90.00
#
_symmetry.space_group_name_H-M   'P 1'
#
loop_
_entity.id
_entity.type
_entity.pdbx_description
1 polymer ?
#
loop_
_entity_poly.entity_id
_entity_poly.type
_entity_poly.pdbx_seq_one_letter_code
_entity_poly.pdbx_strand_id
1 'polypeptide(L)'
;MRKFIAFMVVCALGLFGCSSTSLPDGVSQTFYDNGKAVLEVMDDYFAEDLTATKAADKVQDVLDKLSKEDVSDSIDNESILNVISKIQSNLSYVSEADESEVDSVNTDLEIATNGLRTALGLND
;
A
#
# COMPACT_ATOMS: atom_id res chain seq x y z
N MET A 1 32.29 0.33 34.10
CA MET A 1 31.18 -0.28 34.88
C MET A 1 29.87 0.31 34.40
N ARG A 2 28.84 -0.55 34.32
CA ARG A 2 27.42 -0.34 33.95
C ARG A 2 26.86 1.03 34.36
N LYS A 3 25.94 1.64 33.60
CA LYS A 3 24.49 1.34 33.65
C LYS A 3 23.73 1.82 32.40
N PHE A 4 22.85 0.92 31.94
CA PHE A 4 21.75 1.12 30.98
C PHE A 4 20.72 2.14 31.49
N ILE A 5 20.18 3.00 30.60
CA ILE A 5 18.76 3.40 30.61
C ILE A 5 18.30 3.54 29.15
N ALA A 6 17.43 2.62 28.74
CA ALA A 6 16.67 2.66 27.51
C ALA A 6 15.61 3.76 27.59
N PHE A 7 15.53 4.64 26.60
CA PHE A 7 14.41 5.57 26.43
C PHE A 7 13.47 4.99 25.37
N MET A 8 12.57 4.12 25.86
CA MET A 8 11.41 3.60 25.17
C MET A 8 10.34 4.69 25.16
N VAL A 9 10.29 5.49 24.09
CA VAL A 9 9.13 6.35 23.78
C VAL A 9 8.39 5.69 22.63
N VAL A 10 7.51 4.79 23.06
CA VAL A 10 6.32 4.37 22.35
C VAL A 10 5.43 5.61 22.21
N CYS A 11 5.55 6.32 21.09
CA CYS A 11 4.43 7.07 20.53
C CYS A 11 3.62 6.08 19.67
N ALA A 12 3.07 5.07 20.35
CA ALA A 12 2.00 4.28 19.77
C ALA A 12 0.79 5.21 19.59
N LEU A 13 0.30 5.24 18.35
CA LEU A 13 -1.11 5.17 18.02
C LEU A 13 -1.96 6.33 18.57
N GLY A 14 -2.20 7.35 17.74
CA GLY A 14 -3.30 8.27 18.08
C GLY A 14 -3.52 9.50 17.21
N LEU A 15 -2.77 9.74 16.13
CA LEU A 15 -2.91 10.99 15.35
C LEU A 15 -3.01 10.79 13.83
N PHE A 16 -3.67 9.72 13.37
CA PHE A 16 -4.43 9.82 12.12
C PHE A 16 -5.88 10.04 12.56
N GLY A 17 -6.30 11.29 12.72
CA GLY A 17 -6.74 12.04 11.57
C GLY A 17 -8.15 11.56 11.25
N CYS A 18 -9.12 12.15 11.96
CA CYS A 18 -10.55 11.98 11.72
C CYS A 18 -10.90 12.69 10.39
N SER A 19 -10.39 12.20 9.27
CA SER A 19 -10.97 12.44 7.96
C SER A 19 -12.12 11.45 7.83
N SER A 20 -13.34 11.97 7.83
CA SER A 20 -14.59 11.23 7.74
C SER A 20 -14.78 10.58 6.36
N THR A 21 -13.85 9.72 5.96
CA THR A 21 -14.08 8.73 4.92
C THR A 21 -14.46 7.46 5.66
N SER A 22 -15.77 7.20 5.71
CA SER A 22 -16.29 5.98 6.29
C SER A 22 -15.70 4.78 5.56
N LEU A 23 -15.29 3.75 6.31
CA LEU A 23 -14.95 2.44 5.76
C LEU A 23 -16.00 2.05 4.71
N PRO A 24 -15.62 1.79 3.45
CA PRO A 24 -16.56 1.39 2.42
C PRO A 24 -17.30 0.11 2.81
N ASP A 25 -18.58 0.00 2.42
CA ASP A 25 -19.34 -1.24 2.61
C ASP A 25 -18.61 -2.41 1.94
N GLY A 26 -18.58 -3.56 2.62
CA GLY A 26 -17.92 -4.75 2.09
C GLY A 26 -16.39 -4.76 2.22
N VAL A 27 -15.74 -3.66 2.60
CA VAL A 27 -14.30 -3.63 2.86
C VAL A 27 -14.03 -3.82 4.35
N SER A 28 -13.20 -4.79 4.70
CA SER A 28 -12.78 -4.96 6.09
C SER A 28 -11.78 -3.88 6.51
N GLN A 29 -11.72 -3.55 7.80
CA GLN A 29 -10.76 -2.57 8.32
C GLN A 29 -9.31 -2.96 7.98
N THR A 30 -8.98 -4.25 8.06
CA THR A 30 -7.63 -4.75 7.72
C THR A 30 -7.26 -4.44 6.27
N PHE A 31 -8.17 -4.71 5.33
CA PHE A 31 -7.94 -4.41 3.92
C PHE A 31 -7.90 -2.91 3.63
N TYR A 32 -8.72 -2.13 4.33
CA TYR A 32 -8.72 -0.69 4.24
C TYR A 32 -7.39 -0.07 4.68
N ASP A 33 -6.91 -0.44 5.87
CA ASP A 33 -5.67 0.09 6.45
C ASP A 33 -4.44 -0.30 5.62
N ASN A 34 -4.37 -1.56 5.18
CA ASN A 34 -3.28 -2.04 4.32
C ASN A 34 -3.35 -1.42 2.91
N GLY A 35 -4.54 -1.23 2.36
CA GLY A 35 -4.73 -0.51 1.10
C GLY A 35 -4.23 0.93 1.18
N LYS A 36 -4.51 1.63 2.29
CA LYS A 36 -3.95 2.97 2.53
C LYS A 36 -2.43 2.98 2.63
N ALA A 37 -1.84 2.01 3.31
CA ALA A 37 -0.38 1.90 3.38
C ALA A 37 0.24 1.70 1.99
N VAL A 38 -0.41 0.96 1.09
CA VAL A 38 0.05 0.81 -0.31
C VAL A 38 -0.08 2.13 -1.07
N LEU A 39 -1.16 2.90 -0.87
CA LEU A 39 -1.29 4.23 -1.46
C LEU A 39 -0.18 5.17 -1.00
N GLU A 40 0.18 5.17 0.28
CA GLU A 40 1.31 5.97 0.80
C GLU A 40 2.64 5.57 0.14
N VAL A 41 2.89 4.26 -0.05
CA VAL A 41 4.08 3.78 -0.76
C VAL A 41 4.10 4.23 -2.22
N MET A 42 2.95 4.22 -2.88
CA MET A 42 2.83 4.67 -4.27
C MET A 42 2.98 6.18 -4.40
N ASP A 43 2.41 6.96 -3.48
CA ASP A 43 2.57 8.41 -3.43
C ASP A 43 4.07 8.78 -3.23
N ASP A 44 4.80 8.08 -2.34
CA ASP A 44 6.26 8.22 -2.17
C ASP A 44 7.04 7.83 -3.45
N TYR A 45 6.60 6.79 -4.15
CA TYR A 45 7.23 6.33 -5.40
C TYR A 45 7.06 7.36 -6.52
N PHE A 46 5.85 7.89 -6.72
CA PHE A 46 5.59 8.91 -7.74
C PHE A 46 6.20 10.28 -7.41
N ALA A 47 6.46 10.55 -6.13
CA ALA A 47 7.23 11.71 -5.69
C ALA A 47 8.76 11.54 -5.88
N GLU A 48 9.21 10.39 -6.39
CA GLU A 48 10.63 10.00 -6.52
C GLU A 48 11.39 9.89 -5.18
N ASP A 49 10.67 9.88 -4.05
CA ASP A 49 11.22 9.70 -2.70
C ASP A 49 11.54 8.23 -2.39
N LEU A 50 10.99 7.31 -3.19
CA LEU A 50 11.19 5.86 -3.06
C LEU A 50 11.52 5.21 -4.41
N THR A 51 12.53 4.35 -4.45
CA THR A 51 12.86 3.59 -5.66
C THR A 51 11.86 2.46 -5.90
N ALA A 52 11.69 2.05 -7.16
CA ALA A 52 10.81 0.93 -7.53
C ALA A 52 11.11 -0.35 -6.73
N THR A 53 12.38 -0.71 -6.54
CA THR A 53 12.77 -1.88 -5.72
C THR A 53 12.25 -1.77 -4.28
N LYS A 54 12.46 -0.61 -3.63
CA LYS A 54 12.04 -0.43 -2.24
C LYS A 54 10.51 -0.34 -2.12
N ALA A 55 9.85 0.24 -3.11
CA ALA A 55 8.40 0.26 -3.20
C ALA A 55 7.87 -1.17 -3.34
N ALA A 56 8.43 -1.98 -4.24
CA ALA A 56 8.07 -3.38 -4.43
C ALA A 56 8.20 -4.20 -3.13
N ASP A 57 9.32 -4.05 -2.42
CA ASP A 57 9.55 -4.71 -1.12
C ASP A 57 8.49 -4.33 -0.08
N LYS A 58 8.20 -3.02 0.07
CA LYS A 58 7.18 -2.54 1.00
C LYS A 58 5.77 -3.04 0.64
N VAL A 59 5.42 -3.08 -0.64
CA VAL A 59 4.11 -3.60 -1.09
C VAL A 59 4.05 -5.11 -0.89
N GLN A 60 5.15 -5.84 -1.10
CA GLN A 60 5.23 -7.28 -0.81
C GLN A 60 5.01 -7.56 0.67
N ASP A 61 5.58 -6.77 1.58
CA ASP A 61 5.33 -6.90 3.03
C ASP A 61 3.84 -6.72 3.39
N VAL A 62 3.10 -5.91 2.62
CA VAL A 62 1.65 -5.76 2.78
C VAL A 62 0.91 -6.99 2.26
N LEU A 63 1.28 -7.53 1.09
CA LEU A 63 0.71 -8.78 0.56
C LEU A 63 0.95 -9.96 1.51
N ASP A 64 2.12 -10.06 2.12
CA ASP A 64 2.46 -11.10 3.09
C ASP A 64 1.64 -11.00 4.39
N LYS A 65 1.10 -9.82 4.70
CA LYS A 65 0.12 -9.64 5.78
C LYS A 65 -1.27 -10.04 5.31
N LEU A 66 -1.72 -9.53 4.17
CA LEU A 66 -3.06 -9.81 3.63
C LEU A 66 -3.27 -11.28 3.25
N SER A 67 -2.23 -12.00 2.84
CA SER A 67 -2.30 -13.43 2.52
C SER A 67 -2.63 -14.33 3.72
N LYS A 68 -2.54 -13.79 4.95
CA LYS A 68 -2.90 -14.47 6.19
C LYS A 68 -4.34 -14.17 6.63
N GLU A 69 -4.99 -13.22 5.97
CA GLU A 69 -6.36 -12.81 6.26
C GLU A 69 -7.34 -13.64 5.43
N ASP A 70 -8.56 -13.82 5.94
CA ASP A 70 -9.63 -14.46 5.16
C ASP A 70 -10.20 -13.46 4.15
N VAL A 71 -9.88 -13.70 2.87
CA VAL A 71 -10.31 -12.85 1.76
C VAL A 71 -11.74 -13.18 1.32
N SER A 72 -12.26 -14.35 1.70
CA SER A 72 -13.56 -14.85 1.23
C SER A 72 -14.76 -14.13 1.86
N ASP A 73 -14.51 -13.31 2.87
CA ASP A 73 -15.53 -12.51 3.55
C ASP A 73 -16.16 -11.44 2.64
N SER A 74 -15.49 -11.04 1.54
CA SER A 74 -16.04 -10.05 0.60
C SER A 74 -15.34 -10.02 -0.76
N ILE A 75 -16.13 -9.83 -1.82
CA ILE A 75 -15.66 -9.55 -3.20
C ILE A 75 -14.79 -8.27 -3.22
N ASP A 76 -15.07 -7.30 -2.35
CA ASP A 76 -14.34 -6.04 -2.31
C ASP A 76 -12.93 -6.22 -1.71
N ASN A 77 -12.77 -7.10 -0.72
CA ASN A 77 -11.46 -7.47 -0.18
C ASN A 77 -10.61 -8.18 -1.25
N GLU A 78 -11.21 -9.11 -2.00
CA GLU A 78 -10.52 -9.79 -3.11
C GLU A 78 -10.10 -8.80 -4.21
N SER A 79 -10.96 -7.85 -4.55
CA SER A 79 -10.66 -6.77 -5.50
C SER A 79 -9.45 -5.94 -5.04
N ILE A 80 -9.42 -5.53 -3.77
CA ILE A 80 -8.30 -4.79 -3.18
C ILE A 80 -7.01 -5.62 -3.25
N LEU A 81 -7.05 -6.90 -2.85
CA LEU A 81 -5.87 -7.78 -2.91
C LEU A 81 -5.31 -7.89 -4.33
N ASN A 82 -6.20 -8.06 -5.31
CA ASN A 82 -5.83 -8.18 -6.72
C ASN A 82 -5.18 -6.90 -7.25
N VAL A 83 -5.69 -5.72 -6.86
CA VAL A 83 -5.08 -4.45 -7.25
C VAL A 83 -3.71 -4.26 -6.62
N ILE A 84 -3.57 -4.54 -5.32
CA ILE A 84 -2.27 -4.46 -4.62
C ILE A 84 -1.26 -5.43 -5.26
N SER A 85 -1.70 -6.64 -5.62
CA SER A 85 -0.83 -7.63 -6.29
C SER A 85 -0.35 -7.15 -7.66
N LYS A 86 -1.20 -6.47 -8.44
CA LYS A 86 -0.81 -5.85 -9.71
C LYS A 86 0.19 -4.72 -9.52
N ILE A 87 -0.01 -3.88 -8.50
CA ILE A 87 0.94 -2.81 -8.14
C ILE A 87 2.31 -3.42 -7.83
N GLN A 88 2.36 -4.44 -6.97
CA GLN A 88 3.61 -5.12 -6.62
C GLN A 88 4.31 -5.71 -7.85
N SER A 89 3.57 -6.42 -8.70
CA SER A 89 4.12 -7.02 -9.93
C SER A 89 4.70 -5.96 -10.87
N ASN A 90 4.02 -4.84 -11.05
CA ASN A 90 4.48 -3.76 -11.91
C ASN A 90 5.71 -3.05 -11.32
N LEU A 91 5.74 -2.79 -10.01
CA LEU A 91 6.92 -2.24 -9.33
C LEU A 91 8.14 -3.17 -9.44
N SER A 92 7.92 -4.48 -9.29
CA SER A 92 8.99 -5.48 -9.45
C SER A 92 9.55 -5.45 -10.87
N TYR A 93 8.69 -5.36 -11.89
CA TYR A 93 9.13 -5.22 -13.28
C TYR A 93 9.91 -3.92 -13.49
N VAL A 94 9.39 -2.78 -13.05
CA VAL A 94 10.08 -1.48 -13.18
C VAL A 94 11.45 -1.50 -12.49
N SER A 95 11.60 -2.24 -11.38
CA SER A 95 12.86 -2.32 -10.67
C SER A 95 14.00 -3.02 -11.46
N GLU A 96 13.65 -3.74 -12.51
CA GLU A 96 14.58 -4.50 -13.37
C GLU A 96 14.58 -4.02 -14.83
N ALA A 97 13.60 -3.20 -15.23
CA ALA A 97 13.38 -2.78 -16.60
C ALA A 97 14.32 -1.64 -17.04
N ASP A 98 14.54 -1.55 -18.35
CA ASP A 98 15.22 -0.41 -18.97
C ASP A 98 14.28 0.81 -19.01
N GLU A 99 14.83 2.03 -18.92
CA GLU A 99 14.07 3.29 -18.84
C GLU A 99 12.97 3.43 -19.91
N SER A 100 13.20 2.89 -21.12
CA SER A 100 12.23 2.95 -22.23
C SER A 100 10.95 2.15 -22.00
N GLU A 101 10.95 1.18 -21.08
CA GLU A 101 9.78 0.36 -20.73
C GLU A 101 9.07 0.90 -19.47
N VAL A 102 9.76 1.72 -18.67
CA VAL A 102 9.27 2.25 -17.40
C VAL A 102 8.07 3.18 -17.58
N ASP A 103 8.07 4.05 -18.60
CA ASP A 103 6.99 5.02 -18.80
C ASP A 103 5.61 4.37 -18.99
N SER A 104 5.56 3.28 -19.76
CA SER A 104 4.30 2.54 -19.98
C SER A 104 3.83 1.88 -18.69
N VAL A 105 4.74 1.32 -17.91
CA VAL A 105 4.38 0.64 -16.66
C VAL A 105 4.05 1.61 -15.54
N ASN A 106 4.65 2.80 -15.53
CA ASN A 106 4.26 3.88 -14.62
C ASN A 106 2.82 4.34 -14.89
N THR A 107 2.40 4.40 -16.16
CA THR A 107 1.00 4.67 -16.49
C THR A 107 0.07 3.59 -15.91
N ASP A 108 0.44 2.32 -16.02
CA ASP A 108 -0.34 1.22 -15.44
C ASP A 108 -0.35 1.26 -13.90
N LEU A 109 0.76 1.66 -13.28
CA LEU A 109 0.86 1.88 -11.83
C LEU A 109 -0.06 3.02 -11.37
N GLU A 110 -0.13 4.13 -12.10
CA GLU A 110 -1.05 5.24 -11.79
C GLU A 110 -2.51 4.77 -11.88
N ILE A 111 -2.86 4.03 -12.93
CA ILE A 111 -4.21 3.47 -13.10
C ILE A 111 -4.55 2.53 -11.95
N ALA A 112 -3.65 1.61 -11.59
CA ALA A 112 -3.87 0.68 -10.49
C ALA A 112 -3.98 1.39 -9.14
N THR A 113 -3.14 2.40 -8.89
CA THR A 113 -3.17 3.22 -7.66
C THR A 113 -4.48 3.99 -7.53
N ASN A 114 -4.97 4.59 -8.62
CA ASN A 114 -6.26 5.26 -8.65
C ASN A 114 -7.43 4.29 -8.48
N GLY A 115 -7.33 3.09 -9.06
CA GLY A 115 -8.28 2.00 -8.83
C GLY A 115 -8.35 1.59 -7.36
N LEU A 116 -7.20 1.51 -6.69
CA LEU A 116 -7.14 1.25 -5.24
C LEU A 116 -7.76 2.38 -4.44
N ARG A 117 -7.45 3.65 -4.77
CA ARG A 117 -8.07 4.84 -4.15
C ARG A 117 -9.59 4.79 -4.24
N THR A 118 -10.12 4.42 -5.41
CA THR A 118 -11.56 4.25 -5.65
C THR A 118 -12.15 3.11 -4.82
N ALA A 119 -11.50 1.95 -4.79
CA ALA A 119 -11.95 0.79 -4.01
C ALA A 119 -12.01 1.09 -2.50
N LEU A 120 -11.12 1.97 -2.03
CA LEU A 120 -11.10 2.44 -0.64
C LEU A 120 -12.04 3.62 -0.37
N GLY A 121 -12.79 4.09 -1.37
CA GLY A 121 -13.68 5.24 -1.24
C GLY A 121 -12.93 6.57 -0.97
N LEU A 122 -11.66 6.67 -1.34
CA LEU A 122 -10.77 7.81 -1.09
C LEU A 122 -10.72 8.78 -2.28
N ASN A 123 -11.81 8.94 -3.03
CA ASN A 123 -11.86 9.89 -4.14
C ASN A 123 -12.02 11.31 -3.59
N ASP A 124 -11.06 12.19 -3.91
CA ASP A 124 -11.11 13.63 -3.63
C ASP A 124 -12.23 14.35 -4.43
#